data_AF-A0A7K9CAX9-F1
#
_entry.id   AF-A0A7K9CAX9-F1
#
_cell.length_a   1.000
_cell.length_b   1.000
_cell.length_c   1.000
_cell.angle_alpha   90.00
_cell.angle_beta   90.00
_cell.angle_gamma   90.00
#
_symmetry.space_group_name_H-M   'P 1'
#
loop_
_entity.id
_entity.type
_entity.pdbx_description
1 polymer ?
#
loop_
_entity_poly.entity_id
_entity_poly.type
_entity_poly.pdbx_seq_one_letter_code
_entity_poly.pdbx_strand_id
1 'polypeptide(L)'
;EVSEITERSRRNVAHGLAWSYYVGYLKIVLPRIKKSLEEFSRANPSRLLRRQTWKLHILIPLNCDISDDLEKADSNIQYLTDLTETTLTRGGTKNRVYKHSLYAIRDEDGEPWQCVLEFATPLQSLYAMSQDTCAAFSREERLEQAKLFYRTLEEILQGSKECRGTYRLIAYQAAAEAEPHFLTREILWHLRQQCQEEYALGDATLDANPPSSLGTTELNLQISQEELPLPLRSDCF
;
A
#
# COMPACT_ATOMS: atom_id res chain seq x y z
N GLU A 1 -3.58 4.21 43.08
CA GLU A 1 -3.31 4.83 41.76
C GLU A 1 -2.89 3.84 40.65
N VAL A 2 -2.28 2.69 40.96
CA VAL A 2 -1.91 1.69 39.91
C VAL A 2 -3.12 1.03 39.23
N SER A 3 -4.32 1.09 39.83
CA SER A 3 -5.53 0.47 39.27
C SER A 3 -6.11 1.23 38.07
N GLU A 4 -6.16 2.58 38.10
CA GLU A 4 -6.71 3.38 36.99
C GLU A 4 -5.83 3.35 35.73
N ILE A 5 -4.50 3.30 35.91
CA ILE A 5 -3.54 3.23 34.79
C ILE A 5 -3.66 1.87 34.08
N THR A 6 -3.99 0.82 34.83
CA THR A 6 -4.18 -0.53 34.28
C THR A 6 -5.58 -0.74 33.70
N GLU A 7 -6.57 0.04 34.15
CA GLU A 7 -7.93 0.00 33.60
C GLU A 7 -8.04 0.82 32.30
N ARG A 8 -7.29 1.93 32.17
CA ARG A 8 -7.13 2.67 30.90
C ARG A 8 -6.33 1.92 29.83
N SER A 9 -5.45 0.99 30.21
CA SER A 9 -4.67 0.17 29.25
C SER A 9 -5.45 -1.02 28.68
N ARG A 10 -6.69 -1.25 29.14
CA ARG A 10 -7.45 -2.49 28.92
C ARG A 10 -8.29 -2.55 27.64
N ARG A 11 -8.11 -1.63 26.68
CA ARG A 11 -8.92 -1.60 25.43
C ARG A 11 -8.13 -1.22 24.18
N ASN A 12 -6.92 -1.76 23.99
CA ASN A 12 -6.19 -1.66 22.72
C ASN A 12 -6.78 -2.57 21.63
N VAL A 13 -8.09 -2.44 21.37
CA VAL A 13 -8.83 -3.19 20.36
C VAL A 13 -8.17 -3.02 18.99
N ALA A 14 -7.66 -1.81 18.70
CA ALA A 14 -6.95 -1.50 17.48
C ALA A 14 -5.75 -2.41 17.19
N HIS A 15 -5.00 -2.82 18.22
CA HIS A 15 -3.86 -3.73 18.04
C HIS A 15 -4.33 -5.11 17.56
N GLY A 16 -5.36 -5.66 18.21
CA GLY A 16 -5.95 -6.93 17.81
C GLY A 16 -6.52 -6.88 16.40
N LEU A 17 -7.20 -5.78 16.06
CA LEU A 17 -7.73 -5.54 14.71
C LEU A 17 -6.63 -5.44 13.65
N ALA A 18 -5.55 -4.72 13.92
CA ALA A 18 -4.42 -4.58 12.99
C ALA A 18 -3.72 -5.93 12.74
N TRP A 19 -3.43 -6.69 13.80
CA TRP A 19 -2.86 -8.03 13.67
C TRP A 19 -3.80 -9.02 12.98
N SER A 20 -5.09 -8.98 13.32
CA SER A 20 -6.11 -9.80 12.68
C SER A 20 -6.21 -9.50 11.18
N TYR A 21 -6.23 -8.23 10.81
CA TYR A 21 -6.26 -7.81 9.41
C TYR A 21 -5.01 -8.23 8.65
N TYR A 22 -3.84 -8.05 9.26
CA TYR A 22 -2.58 -8.46 8.65
C TYR A 22 -2.47 -9.98 8.47
N VAL A 23 -2.58 -10.76 9.56
CA VAL A 23 -2.37 -12.22 9.55
C VAL A 23 -3.55 -12.94 8.88
N GLY A 24 -4.76 -12.43 9.08
CA GLY A 24 -5.99 -13.01 8.58
C GLY A 24 -6.23 -12.74 7.11
N TYR A 25 -5.73 -11.62 6.58
CA TYR A 25 -6.04 -11.16 5.22
C TYR A 25 -4.81 -10.65 4.45
N LEU A 26 -4.19 -9.53 4.86
CA LEU A 26 -3.19 -8.85 4.03
C LEU A 26 -1.98 -9.72 3.68
N LYS A 27 -1.42 -10.47 4.64
CA LYS A 27 -0.29 -11.38 4.42
C LYS A 27 -0.58 -12.43 3.33
N ILE A 28 -1.84 -12.70 3.06
CA ILE A 28 -2.28 -13.70 2.08
C ILE A 28 -2.47 -13.02 0.72
N VAL A 29 -3.18 -11.90 0.68
CA VAL A 29 -3.59 -11.29 -0.58
C VAL A 29 -2.49 -10.42 -1.20
N LEU A 30 -1.74 -9.69 -0.38
CA LEU A 30 -0.75 -8.73 -0.85
C LEU A 30 0.37 -9.35 -1.70
N PRO A 31 0.97 -10.50 -1.34
CA PRO A 31 1.99 -11.13 -2.20
C PRO A 31 1.47 -11.57 -3.58
N ARG A 32 0.14 -11.72 -3.73
CA ARG A 32 -0.51 -12.20 -4.95
C ARG A 32 -1.03 -11.07 -5.84
N ILE A 33 -1.14 -9.85 -5.31
CA ILE A 33 -1.77 -8.72 -6.02
C ILE A 33 -1.03 -8.37 -7.31
N LYS A 34 0.31 -8.35 -7.28
CA LYS A 34 1.14 -8.04 -8.45
C LYS A 34 0.90 -9.01 -9.59
N LYS A 35 0.92 -10.31 -9.28
CA LYS A 35 0.64 -11.36 -10.27
C LYS A 35 -0.77 -11.23 -10.86
N SER A 36 -1.77 -10.94 -10.03
CA SER A 36 -3.14 -10.76 -10.48
C SER A 36 -3.28 -9.54 -11.42
N LEU A 37 -2.58 -8.44 -11.11
CA LEU A 37 -2.52 -7.26 -11.97
C LEU A 37 -1.76 -7.50 -13.29
N GLU A 38 -0.69 -8.28 -13.26
CA GLU A 38 0.05 -8.71 -14.46
C GLU A 38 -0.82 -9.56 -15.39
N GLU A 39 -1.54 -10.53 -14.83
CA GLU A 39 -2.48 -11.37 -15.58
C GLU A 39 -3.60 -10.52 -16.19
N PHE A 40 -4.17 -9.60 -15.39
CA PHE A 40 -5.18 -8.67 -15.86
C PHE A 40 -4.67 -7.79 -17.01
N SER A 41 -3.46 -7.23 -16.88
CA SER A 41 -2.84 -6.39 -17.90
C SER A 41 -2.58 -7.17 -19.19
N ARG A 42 -2.10 -8.42 -19.10
CA ARG A 42 -1.88 -9.29 -20.26
C ARG A 42 -3.19 -9.63 -21.00
N ALA A 43 -4.28 -9.83 -20.26
CA ALA A 43 -5.59 -10.09 -20.82
C ALA A 43 -6.25 -8.85 -21.43
N ASN A 44 -5.82 -7.63 -21.03
CA ASN A 44 -6.43 -6.36 -21.42
C ASN A 44 -5.39 -5.34 -21.92
N PRO A 45 -4.71 -5.61 -23.06
CA PRO A 45 -3.62 -4.75 -23.55
C PRO A 45 -4.06 -3.32 -23.90
N SER A 46 -5.35 -3.10 -24.14
CA SER A 46 -5.92 -1.77 -24.45
C SER A 46 -6.25 -0.92 -23.22
N ARG A 47 -6.14 -1.46 -21.99
CA ARG A 47 -6.42 -0.70 -20.75
C ARG A 47 -5.17 0.00 -20.22
N LEU A 48 -5.32 1.26 -19.79
CA LEU A 48 -4.28 2.15 -19.29
C LEU A 48 -3.82 1.84 -17.86
N LEU A 49 -3.66 0.56 -17.52
CA LEU A 49 -3.20 0.16 -16.19
C LEU A 49 -1.69 0.37 -16.08
N ARG A 50 -1.32 1.56 -15.60
CA ARG A 50 0.06 1.95 -15.30
C ARG A 50 0.69 0.97 -14.31
N ARG A 51 1.90 0.47 -14.61
CA ARG A 51 2.66 -0.37 -13.68
C ARG A 51 2.89 0.32 -12.33
N GLN A 52 2.99 1.65 -12.39
CA GLN A 52 3.15 2.51 -11.23
C GLN A 52 1.97 2.42 -10.26
N THR A 53 0.77 1.98 -10.67
CA THR A 53 -0.40 1.83 -9.79
C THR A 53 -0.62 0.39 -9.33
N TRP A 54 0.35 -0.51 -9.55
CA TRP A 54 0.21 -1.94 -9.23
C TRP A 54 0.37 -2.26 -7.75
N LYS A 55 -0.57 -1.75 -6.94
CA LYS A 55 -0.67 -1.97 -5.50
C LYS A 55 -2.11 -2.02 -5.07
N LEU A 56 -2.34 -2.62 -3.90
CA LEU A 56 -3.60 -2.49 -3.19
C LEU A 56 -3.62 -1.16 -2.42
N HIS A 57 -4.53 -0.25 -2.80
CA HIS A 57 -4.71 1.02 -2.12
C HIS A 57 -5.78 0.83 -1.05
N ILE A 58 -5.37 0.95 0.21
CA ILE A 58 -6.21 0.67 1.37
C ILE A 58 -6.65 2.00 1.98
N LEU A 59 -7.92 2.30 1.86
CA LEU A 59 -8.57 3.49 2.42
C LEU A 59 -8.79 3.32 3.92
N ILE A 60 -8.32 4.31 4.69
CA ILE A 60 -8.40 4.33 6.15
C ILE A 60 -9.05 5.66 6.58
N PRO A 61 -10.39 5.78 6.46
CA PRO A 61 -11.14 6.91 6.99
C PRO A 61 -11.07 6.93 8.52
N LEU A 62 -10.37 7.89 9.11
CA LEU A 62 -10.13 7.97 10.57
C LEU A 62 -11.41 8.22 11.37
N ASN A 63 -12.45 8.76 10.74
CA ASN A 63 -13.78 8.87 11.32
C ASN A 63 -14.57 7.54 11.32
N CYS A 64 -14.00 6.47 10.74
CA CYS A 64 -14.62 5.16 10.48
C CYS A 64 -15.89 5.22 9.64
N ASP A 65 -15.99 6.22 8.77
CA ASP A 65 -17.08 6.33 7.80
C ASP A 65 -16.75 5.47 6.58
N ILE A 66 -17.40 4.30 6.49
CA ILE A 66 -17.18 3.34 5.42
C ILE A 66 -18.49 3.17 4.66
N SER A 67 -18.44 3.47 3.38
CA SER A 67 -19.50 3.13 2.42
C SER A 67 -19.20 1.75 1.81
N ASP A 68 -20.24 0.94 1.64
CA ASP A 68 -20.16 -0.30 0.87
C ASP A 68 -19.99 -0.05 -0.63
N ASP A 69 -20.32 1.17 -1.08
CA ASP A 69 -20.34 1.59 -2.46
C ASP A 69 -19.48 2.84 -2.64
N LEU A 70 -18.31 2.65 -3.24
CA LEU A 70 -17.35 3.73 -3.52
C LEU A 70 -17.87 4.73 -4.55
N GLU A 71 -18.71 4.31 -5.49
CA GLU A 71 -19.30 5.18 -6.52
C GLU A 71 -20.32 6.15 -5.90
N LYS A 72 -20.94 5.76 -4.78
CA LYS A 72 -21.80 6.64 -3.97
C LYS A 72 -21.01 7.55 -3.04
N ALA A 73 -19.84 7.11 -2.57
CA ALA A 73 -18.98 7.94 -1.73
C ALA A 73 -18.39 9.10 -2.55
N ASP A 74 -18.10 8.88 -3.83
CA ASP A 74 -17.60 9.91 -4.74
C ASP A 74 -17.89 9.52 -6.20
N SER A 75 -18.62 10.36 -6.94
CA SER A 75 -19.05 10.06 -8.31
C SER A 75 -17.91 10.03 -9.35
N ASN A 76 -16.72 10.48 -8.99
CA ASN A 76 -15.54 10.39 -9.86
C ASN A 76 -14.83 9.03 -9.76
N ILE A 77 -15.26 8.18 -8.83
CA ILE A 77 -14.83 6.80 -8.69
C ILE A 77 -15.83 5.90 -9.40
N GLN A 78 -15.35 5.08 -10.33
CA GLN A 78 -16.17 4.18 -11.11
C GLN A 78 -15.62 2.74 -11.02
N TYR A 79 -16.48 1.79 -10.69
CA TYR A 79 -16.11 0.36 -10.71
C TYR A 79 -15.85 -0.09 -12.15
N LEU A 80 -14.75 -0.82 -12.37
CA LEU A 80 -14.42 -1.36 -13.70
C LEU A 80 -14.69 -2.86 -13.80
N THR A 81 -14.11 -3.63 -12.90
CA THR A 81 -14.11 -5.10 -12.92
C THR A 81 -13.40 -5.60 -11.67
N ASP A 82 -13.53 -6.89 -11.41
CA ASP A 82 -12.72 -7.55 -10.42
C ASP A 82 -11.45 -8.16 -11.03
N LEU A 83 -10.42 -8.25 -10.20
CA LEU A 83 -9.21 -9.00 -10.50
C LEU A 83 -9.43 -10.52 -10.34
N THR A 84 -8.49 -11.31 -10.87
CA THR A 84 -8.50 -12.77 -10.73
C THR A 84 -8.60 -13.17 -9.26
N GLU A 85 -9.58 -14.01 -8.96
CA GLU A 85 -9.86 -14.51 -7.62
C GLU A 85 -8.71 -15.36 -7.07
N THR A 86 -8.41 -15.18 -5.78
CA THR A 86 -7.52 -16.08 -5.05
C THR A 86 -8.36 -17.01 -4.19
N THR A 87 -8.25 -18.32 -4.37
CA THR A 87 -8.94 -19.32 -3.55
C THR A 87 -8.00 -20.08 -2.63
N LEU A 88 -8.31 -20.16 -1.33
CA LEU A 88 -7.54 -20.93 -0.35
C LEU A 88 -8.44 -21.59 0.69
N THR A 89 -8.09 -22.80 1.14
CA THR A 89 -8.78 -23.44 2.27
C THR A 89 -8.22 -22.91 3.59
N ARG A 90 -9.07 -22.35 4.46
CA ARG A 90 -8.67 -21.84 5.78
C ARG A 90 -9.77 -21.98 6.82
N GLY A 91 -9.39 -22.28 8.06
CA GLY A 91 -10.32 -22.32 9.20
C GLY A 91 -11.52 -23.25 8.96
N GLY A 92 -11.30 -24.41 8.34
CA GLY A 92 -12.37 -25.34 7.97
C GLY A 92 -13.19 -24.95 6.74
N THR A 93 -13.03 -23.74 6.19
CA THR A 93 -13.70 -23.29 4.97
C THR A 93 -12.89 -23.69 3.75
N LYS A 94 -13.43 -24.60 2.94
CA LYS A 94 -12.84 -24.99 1.65
C LYS A 94 -13.03 -23.88 0.62
N ASN A 95 -12.02 -23.64 -0.21
CA ASN A 95 -12.06 -22.69 -1.34
C ASN A 95 -12.56 -21.29 -0.95
N ARG A 96 -12.07 -20.74 0.16
CA ARG A 96 -12.37 -19.36 0.53
C ARG A 96 -11.82 -18.41 -0.54
N VAL A 97 -12.70 -17.59 -1.11
CA VAL A 97 -12.40 -16.64 -2.17
C VAL A 97 -11.94 -15.31 -1.58
N TYR A 98 -10.84 -14.77 -2.12
CA TYR A 98 -10.37 -13.40 -1.91
C TYR A 98 -10.38 -12.69 -3.25
N LYS A 99 -11.00 -11.51 -3.27
CA LYS A 99 -11.34 -10.79 -4.50
C LYS A 99 -11.11 -9.31 -4.27
N HIS A 100 -10.55 -8.65 -5.28
CA HIS A 100 -10.29 -7.22 -5.25
C HIS A 100 -10.87 -6.55 -6.48
N SER A 101 -11.41 -5.35 -6.30
CA SER A 101 -12.05 -4.59 -7.35
C SER A 101 -11.10 -3.52 -7.88
N LEU A 102 -11.08 -3.41 -9.22
CA LEU A 102 -10.36 -2.37 -9.94
C LEU A 102 -11.31 -1.21 -10.22
N TYR A 103 -10.87 0.01 -9.94
CA TYR A 103 -11.63 1.23 -10.15
C TYR A 103 -10.93 2.16 -11.15
N ALA A 104 -11.72 2.94 -11.87
CA ALA A 104 -11.29 4.13 -12.60
C ALA A 104 -11.62 5.37 -11.77
N ILE A 105 -10.64 6.25 -11.63
CA ILE A 105 -10.75 7.50 -10.89
C ILE A 105 -10.44 8.63 -11.88
N ARG A 106 -11.42 9.50 -12.12
CA ARG A 106 -11.25 10.62 -13.05
C ARG A 106 -10.60 11.80 -12.34
N ASP A 107 -9.54 12.34 -12.91
CA ASP A 107 -8.97 13.60 -12.44
C ASP A 107 -9.73 14.82 -12.97
N GLU A 108 -9.27 16.02 -12.59
CA GLU A 108 -9.88 17.30 -12.96
C GLU A 108 -9.89 17.53 -14.48
N ASP A 109 -8.95 16.92 -15.20
CA ASP A 109 -8.85 16.97 -16.67
C ASP A 109 -9.71 15.89 -17.35
N GLY A 110 -10.34 15.01 -16.57
CA GLY A 110 -11.17 13.90 -17.05
C GLY A 110 -10.39 12.63 -17.41
N GLU A 111 -9.07 12.61 -17.18
CA GLU A 111 -8.22 11.47 -17.49
C GLU A 111 -8.39 10.34 -16.46
N PRO A 112 -8.60 9.08 -16.89
CA PRO A 112 -8.89 7.98 -15.98
C PRO A 112 -7.62 7.36 -15.39
N TRP A 113 -7.51 7.39 -14.07
CA TRP A 113 -6.52 6.65 -13.29
C TRP A 113 -7.09 5.30 -12.86
N GLN A 114 -6.38 4.20 -13.13
CA GLN A 114 -6.81 2.87 -12.73
C GLN A 114 -6.03 2.37 -11.52
N CYS A 115 -6.73 1.94 -10.47
CA CYS A 115 -6.11 1.37 -9.27
C CYS A 115 -7.01 0.36 -8.58
N VAL A 116 -6.41 -0.56 -7.83
CA VAL A 116 -7.12 -1.46 -6.93
C VAL A 116 -7.35 -0.73 -5.62
N LEU A 117 -8.60 -0.68 -5.16
CA LEU A 117 -9.02 0.12 -4.03
C LEU A 117 -9.91 -0.70 -3.09
N GLU A 118 -9.69 -0.60 -1.79
CA GLU A 118 -10.54 -1.22 -0.77
C GLU A 118 -10.53 -0.39 0.52
N PHE A 119 -11.63 -0.43 1.28
CA PHE A 119 -11.64 0.09 2.65
C PHE A 119 -11.00 -0.91 3.62
N ALA A 120 -10.31 -0.40 4.64
CA ALA A 120 -9.91 -1.20 5.78
C ALA A 120 -11.13 -1.63 6.58
N THR A 121 -11.65 -2.83 6.27
CA THR A 121 -12.81 -3.44 6.94
C THR A 121 -12.76 -3.46 8.48
N PRO A 122 -11.60 -3.55 9.17
CA PRO A 122 -11.60 -3.49 10.64
C PRO A 122 -12.14 -2.17 11.22
N LEU A 123 -12.15 -1.07 10.46
CA LEU A 123 -12.75 0.19 10.90
C LEU A 123 -14.28 0.09 10.99
N GLN A 124 -14.93 -0.79 10.22
CA GLN A 124 -16.37 -1.06 10.38
C GLN A 124 -16.66 -1.65 11.76
N SER A 125 -15.77 -2.52 12.27
CA SER A 125 -15.88 -3.05 13.64
C SER A 125 -15.76 -1.95 14.68
N LEU A 126 -14.82 -1.02 14.53
CA LEU A 126 -14.68 0.14 15.42
C LEU A 126 -15.94 1.04 15.37
N TYR A 127 -16.50 1.25 14.18
CA TYR A 127 -17.75 1.98 14.03
C TYR A 127 -18.91 1.26 14.73
N ALA A 128 -19.12 -0.03 14.45
CA ALA A 128 -20.19 -0.82 15.05
C ALA A 128 -20.10 -0.87 16.59
N MET A 129 -18.88 -1.04 17.14
CA MET A 129 -18.65 -0.95 18.58
C MET A 129 -19.06 0.41 19.15
N SER A 130 -18.86 1.50 18.41
CA SER A 130 -19.26 2.84 18.88
C SER A 130 -20.76 3.09 18.86
N GLN A 131 -21.52 2.26 18.14
CA GLN A 131 -22.98 2.32 18.09
C GLN A 131 -23.63 1.35 19.08
N ASP A 132 -22.89 0.36 19.57
CA ASP A 132 -23.38 -0.62 20.54
C ASP A 132 -23.22 -0.11 21.98
N THR A 133 -24.35 0.08 22.66
CA THR A 133 -24.38 0.51 24.07
C THR A 133 -23.65 -0.44 25.01
N CYS A 134 -23.53 -1.73 24.66
CA CYS A 134 -22.84 -2.75 25.47
C CYS A 134 -21.32 -2.61 25.41
N ALA A 135 -20.77 -2.03 24.33
CA ALA A 135 -19.33 -1.90 24.15
C ALA A 135 -18.73 -0.77 25.01
N ALA A 136 -19.55 0.17 25.48
CA ALA A 136 -19.13 1.36 26.20
C ALA A 136 -17.94 2.04 25.49
N PHE A 137 -18.10 2.29 24.19
CA PHE A 137 -17.08 2.77 23.27
C PHE A 137 -17.54 4.08 22.61
N SER A 138 -16.94 5.19 23.01
CA SER A 138 -17.31 6.53 22.57
C SER A 138 -16.82 6.84 21.14
N ARG A 139 -17.32 7.95 20.56
CA ARG A 139 -16.85 8.45 19.26
C ARG A 139 -15.39 8.91 19.34
N GLU A 140 -15.00 9.48 20.47
CA GLU A 140 -13.64 9.95 20.75
C GLU A 140 -12.67 8.76 20.84
N GLU A 141 -13.04 7.73 21.62
CA GLU A 141 -12.27 6.47 21.69
C GLU A 141 -12.19 5.79 20.32
N ARG A 142 -13.26 5.83 19.51
CA ARG A 142 -13.23 5.32 18.13
C ARG A 142 -12.15 5.99 17.29
N LEU A 143 -12.08 7.32 17.32
CA LEU A 143 -11.07 8.06 16.57
C LEU A 143 -9.64 7.72 17.05
N GLU A 144 -9.44 7.61 18.35
CA GLU A 144 -8.15 7.21 18.94
C GLU A 144 -7.76 5.79 18.51
N GLN A 145 -8.69 4.84 18.58
CA GLN A 145 -8.45 3.46 18.15
C GLN A 145 -8.25 3.36 16.62
N ALA A 146 -8.90 4.19 15.81
CA ALA A 146 -8.68 4.22 14.36
C ALA A 146 -7.26 4.71 14.02
N LYS A 147 -6.80 5.77 14.70
CA LYS A 147 -5.41 6.26 14.59
C LYS A 147 -4.41 5.22 15.05
N LEU A 148 -4.68 4.55 16.18
CA LEU A 148 -3.84 3.48 16.69
C LEU A 148 -3.80 2.29 15.72
N PHE A 149 -4.93 1.91 15.13
CA PHE A 149 -5.02 0.87 14.12
C PHE A 149 -4.14 1.19 12.92
N TYR A 150 -4.21 2.42 12.40
CA TYR A 150 -3.36 2.88 11.31
C TYR A 150 -1.88 2.71 11.65
N ARG A 151 -1.44 3.24 12.81
CA ARG A 151 -0.03 3.20 13.23
C ARG A 151 0.47 1.78 13.43
N THR A 152 -0.29 0.95 14.14
CA THR A 152 0.06 -0.46 14.36
C THR A 152 0.11 -1.22 13.03
N LEU A 153 -0.84 -1.00 12.11
CA LEU A 153 -0.84 -1.65 10.80
C LEU A 153 0.37 -1.22 9.95
N GLU A 154 0.69 0.08 9.95
CA GLU A 154 1.87 0.65 9.28
C GLU A 154 3.16 -0.02 9.79
N GLU A 155 3.34 -0.11 11.10
CA GLU A 155 4.49 -0.78 11.73
C GLU A 155 4.59 -2.26 11.35
N ILE A 156 3.47 -3.00 11.42
CA ILE A 156 3.42 -4.42 11.05
C ILE A 156 3.82 -4.63 9.58
N LEU A 157 3.28 -3.81 8.68
CA LEU A 157 3.53 -3.95 7.24
C LEU A 157 4.95 -3.49 6.86
N GLN A 158 5.53 -2.51 7.54
CA GLN A 158 6.93 -2.13 7.37
C GLN A 158 7.88 -3.28 7.77
N GLY A 159 7.53 -4.05 8.80
CA GLY A 159 8.27 -5.26 9.19
C GLY A 159 8.11 -6.46 8.24
N SER A 160 7.15 -6.42 7.31
CA SER A 160 6.83 -7.54 6.42
C SER A 160 7.52 -7.43 5.06
N LYS A 161 8.55 -8.26 4.85
CA LYS A 161 9.27 -8.32 3.56
C LYS A 161 8.38 -8.73 2.38
N GLU A 162 7.44 -9.65 2.61
CA GLU A 162 6.55 -10.20 1.57
C GLU A 162 5.50 -9.17 1.10
N CYS A 163 5.08 -8.28 2.00
CA CYS A 163 4.07 -7.25 1.68
C CYS A 163 4.71 -5.97 1.12
N ARG A 164 6.03 -5.79 1.24
CA ARG A 164 6.70 -4.56 0.85
C ARG A 164 6.46 -4.20 -0.62
N GLY A 165 6.04 -2.97 -0.87
CA GLY A 165 5.80 -2.46 -2.23
C GLY A 165 4.62 -3.11 -2.97
N THR A 166 3.67 -3.70 -2.24
CA THR A 166 2.42 -4.27 -2.81
C THR A 166 1.16 -3.54 -2.34
N TYR A 167 1.30 -2.59 -1.40
CA TYR A 167 0.19 -1.84 -0.82
C TYR A 167 0.52 -0.35 -0.74
N ARG A 168 -0.52 0.48 -0.58
CA ARG A 168 -0.45 1.89 -0.20
C ARG A 168 -1.54 2.16 0.82
N LEU A 169 -1.18 2.64 2.01
CA LEU A 169 -2.16 3.08 3.00
C LEU A 169 -2.55 4.54 2.69
N ILE A 170 -3.85 4.82 2.69
CA ILE A 170 -4.42 6.16 2.43
C ILE A 170 -5.27 6.51 3.65
N ALA A 171 -4.66 7.14 4.64
CA ALA A 171 -5.34 7.57 5.86
C ALA A 171 -5.79 9.02 5.71
N TYR A 172 -7.08 9.26 5.91
CA TYR A 172 -7.66 10.59 5.77
C TYR A 172 -8.74 10.84 6.82
N GLN A 173 -9.02 12.12 7.04
CA GLN A 173 -10.11 12.56 7.89
C GLN A 173 -10.89 13.61 7.11
N ALA A 174 -12.03 13.22 6.56
CA ALA A 174 -12.91 14.16 5.88
C ALA A 174 -13.43 15.21 6.88
N ALA A 175 -13.28 16.48 6.53
CA ALA A 175 -13.91 17.57 7.29
C ALA A 175 -15.44 17.49 7.15
N ALA A 176 -16.17 18.06 8.12
CA ALA A 176 -17.64 18.11 8.04
C ALA A 176 -18.14 18.94 6.82
N GLU A 177 -17.29 19.85 6.32
CA GLU A 177 -17.50 20.67 5.13
C GLU A 177 -16.51 20.25 4.03
N ALA A 178 -16.32 18.94 3.82
CA ALA A 178 -15.39 18.45 2.83
C ALA A 178 -15.77 18.97 1.43
N GLU A 179 -14.74 19.46 0.71
CA GLU A 179 -14.87 19.87 -0.69
C GLU A 179 -15.45 18.73 -1.54
N PRO A 180 -16.20 19.04 -2.61
CA PRO A 180 -16.72 18.01 -3.50
C PRO A 180 -15.58 17.17 -4.04
N HIS A 181 -15.82 15.85 -4.12
CA HIS A 181 -14.84 14.87 -4.61
C HIS A 181 -13.52 14.82 -3.81
N PHE A 182 -13.57 15.14 -2.51
CA PHE A 182 -12.41 15.06 -1.61
C PHE A 182 -11.72 13.69 -1.69
N LEU A 183 -12.48 12.59 -1.66
CA LEU A 183 -11.92 11.24 -1.69
C LEU A 183 -11.14 10.97 -2.98
N THR A 184 -11.70 11.33 -4.13
CA THR A 184 -11.02 11.24 -5.42
C THR A 184 -9.70 11.98 -5.43
N ARG A 185 -9.69 13.22 -4.93
CA ARG A 185 -8.47 14.05 -4.89
C ARG A 185 -7.41 13.44 -3.98
N GLU A 186 -7.81 12.92 -2.83
CA GLU A 186 -6.90 12.25 -1.89
C GLU A 186 -6.27 11.01 -2.55
N ILE A 187 -7.07 10.18 -3.22
CA ILE A 187 -6.55 8.99 -3.91
C ILE A 187 -5.60 9.39 -5.05
N LEU A 188 -5.99 10.37 -5.88
CA LEU A 188 -5.16 10.85 -6.98
C LEU A 188 -3.83 11.43 -6.50
N TRP A 189 -3.83 12.15 -5.37
CA TRP A 189 -2.60 12.64 -4.75
C TRP A 189 -1.65 11.48 -4.41
N HIS A 190 -2.15 10.43 -3.75
CA HIS A 190 -1.35 9.24 -3.44
C HIS A 190 -0.87 8.50 -4.70
N LEU A 191 -1.70 8.40 -5.76
CA LEU A 191 -1.33 7.76 -7.01
C LEU A 191 -0.24 8.54 -7.76
N ARG A 192 -0.34 9.87 -7.81
CA ARG A 192 0.67 10.76 -8.42
C ARG A 192 1.99 10.70 -7.65
N GLN A 193 1.93 10.78 -6.33
CA GLN A 193 3.12 10.66 -5.47
C GLN A 193 3.83 9.32 -5.69
N GLN A 194 3.08 8.22 -5.75
CA GLN A 194 3.64 6.90 -6.02
C GLN A 194 4.33 6.83 -7.38
N CYS A 195 3.76 7.44 -8.42
CA CYS A 195 4.40 7.50 -9.73
C CYS A 195 5.70 8.32 -9.69
N GLN A 196 5.72 9.44 -8.98
CA GLN A 196 6.90 10.30 -8.88
C GLN A 196 8.03 9.65 -8.06
N GLU A 197 7.75 9.17 -6.86
CA GLU A 197 8.77 8.66 -5.94
C GLU A 197 9.41 7.34 -6.42
N GLU A 198 8.62 6.46 -7.04
CA GLU A 198 9.09 5.11 -7.39
C GLU A 198 9.55 4.99 -8.84
N TYR A 199 9.14 5.90 -9.73
CA TYR A 199 9.41 5.77 -11.17
C TYR A 199 10.03 7.01 -11.84
N ALA A 200 10.05 8.20 -11.23
CA ALA A 200 10.79 9.34 -11.80
C ALA A 200 12.31 9.08 -11.87
N LEU A 201 12.82 8.12 -11.08
CA LEU A 201 14.22 7.67 -11.13
C LEU A 201 14.49 6.61 -12.21
N GLY A 202 13.46 6.08 -12.88
CA GLY A 202 13.57 4.99 -13.87
C GLY A 202 13.54 5.44 -15.33
N ASP A 203 12.95 6.59 -15.64
CA ASP A 203 12.88 7.12 -17.02
C ASP A 203 14.11 7.95 -17.42
N ALA A 204 14.84 8.50 -16.45
CA ALA A 204 16.05 9.27 -16.75
C ALA A 204 17.21 8.42 -17.32
N THR A 205 17.13 7.08 -17.22
CA THR A 205 18.17 6.15 -17.68
C THR A 205 17.85 5.44 -18.99
N LEU A 206 16.66 5.63 -19.58
CA LEU A 206 16.27 4.95 -20.83
C LEU A 206 16.11 5.88 -22.05
N ASP A 207 16.12 7.20 -21.86
CA ASP A 207 15.98 8.18 -22.97
C ASP A 207 17.28 8.91 -23.37
N ALA A 208 18.44 8.43 -22.93
CA ALA A 208 19.72 8.91 -23.44
C ALA A 208 20.25 7.99 -24.57
N ASN A 209 19.69 8.13 -25.77
CA ASN A 209 20.43 7.77 -26.99
C ASN A 209 21.59 8.76 -27.15
N PRO A 210 22.87 8.36 -27.06
CA PRO A 210 23.95 9.26 -27.40
C PRO A 210 24.01 9.42 -28.94
N PRO A 211 24.15 10.63 -29.48
CA PRO A 211 24.49 10.80 -30.88
C PRO A 211 25.87 10.18 -31.13
N SER A 212 25.92 9.30 -32.12
CA SER A 212 27.14 8.77 -32.68
C SER A 212 28.01 9.89 -33.24
N SER A 213 29.10 10.25 -32.55
CA SER A 213 30.44 10.43 -33.16
C SER A 213 31.45 11.03 -32.18
N LEU A 214 32.60 10.35 -32.08
CA LEU A 214 33.96 10.86 -31.84
C LEU A 214 34.28 11.48 -30.47
N GLY A 215 35.20 10.81 -29.75
CA GLY A 215 36.02 11.44 -28.72
C GLY A 215 36.45 10.50 -27.61
N THR A 216 37.38 9.59 -27.90
CA THR A 216 38.06 8.75 -26.92
C THR A 216 38.69 9.63 -25.82
N THR A 217 38.23 9.48 -24.58
CA THR A 217 39.07 9.82 -23.42
C THR A 217 38.71 8.84 -22.32
N GLU A 218 39.51 7.78 -22.23
CA GLU A 218 39.47 6.80 -21.16
C GLU A 218 39.75 7.51 -19.82
N LEU A 219 38.75 7.53 -18.93
CA LEU A 219 38.97 7.79 -17.51
C LEU A 219 39.65 6.55 -16.90
N ASN A 220 40.97 6.51 -17.00
CA ASN A 220 41.81 5.54 -16.30
C ASN A 220 41.73 5.80 -14.79
N LEU A 221 40.96 4.96 -14.09
CA LEU A 221 41.04 4.82 -12.63
C LEU A 221 42.39 4.19 -12.28
N GLN A 222 43.34 5.05 -11.89
CA GLN A 222 44.63 4.63 -11.33
C GLN A 222 44.39 4.00 -9.94
N ILE A 223 44.32 2.68 -9.91
CA ILE A 223 44.47 1.91 -8.67
C ILE A 223 45.98 1.77 -8.42
N SER A 224 46.50 2.51 -7.45
CA SER A 224 47.85 2.31 -6.92
C SER A 224 47.95 0.91 -6.32
N GLN A 225 48.74 0.03 -6.95
CA GLN A 225 49.19 -1.24 -6.38
C GLN A 225 50.70 -1.14 -6.09
N GLU A 226 51.03 -0.78 -4.85
CA GLU A 226 52.29 -1.09 -4.16
C GLU A 226 51.82 -1.40 -2.73
N GLU A 227 52.13 -2.51 -2.04
CA GLU A 227 53.32 -3.35 -2.01
C GLU A 227 52.91 -4.82 -1.75
N LEU A 228 53.46 -5.77 -2.52
CA LEU A 228 53.48 -7.19 -2.16
C LEU A 228 54.86 -7.50 -1.56
N PRO A 229 54.96 -8.19 -0.41
CA PRO A 229 56.25 -8.49 0.21
C PRO A 229 57.02 -9.57 -0.58
N LEU A 230 58.32 -9.35 -0.76
CA LEU A 230 59.25 -10.23 -1.46
C LEU A 230 59.55 -11.52 -0.67
N PRO A 231 59.74 -12.68 -1.33
CA PRO A 231 60.11 -13.93 -0.68
C PRO A 231 61.60 -13.99 -0.30
N LEU A 232 61.88 -14.63 0.83
CA LEU A 232 63.22 -14.87 1.38
C LEU A 232 64.00 -15.87 0.51
N ARG A 233 65.25 -15.51 0.16
CA ARG A 233 66.20 -16.36 -0.56
C ARG A 233 66.59 -17.58 0.29
N SER A 234 66.57 -18.75 -0.33
CA SER A 234 67.27 -19.95 0.12
C SER A 234 68.51 -20.16 -0.75
N ASP A 235 69.68 -19.82 -0.24
CA ASP A 235 70.95 -20.25 -0.83
C ASP A 235 71.29 -21.65 -0.30
N CYS A 236 71.57 -22.58 -1.21
CA CYS A 236 72.13 -23.88 -0.88
C CYS A 236 73.64 -23.78 -0.67
N PHE A 237 74.12 -24.33 0.44
CA PHE A 237 75.31 -25.19 0.53
C PHE A 237 75.03 -26.32 1.51
#